data_AF-A0A966SJ64-F1
#
_entry.id   AF-A0A966SJ64-F1
#
_cell.length_a   1.000
_cell.length_b   1.000
_cell.length_c   1.000
_cell.angle_alpha   90.00
_cell.angle_beta   90.00
_cell.angle_gamma   90.00
#
_symmetry.space_group_name_H-M   'P 1'
#
loop_
_entity.id
_entity.type
_entity.pdbx_description
1 polymer ?
#
loop_
_entity_poly.entity_id
_entity_poly.type
_entity_poly.pdbx_seq_one_letter_code
_entity_poly.pdbx_strand_id
1 'polypeptide(L)'
;MKTQPNRRHFLRSTSALIALPALESLGFRAFAATKPAAAPKRMVFLNFGWGVTNETWFPDVKQTGATWDLPEGLKPLARHQKDLTIVQGCSNKFANEAHWGSTFWLTGANRYAEPGQSFHNSISADQVAAAHLGQDTRFASIQLNSPDVPNSGHGPGLSLAWDMRGKPVAGLENPVQTFHRLFSDETTPLSERQAMLTQKRSVLDAVLADAGHLKRGLTKTDT
;
A
#
# COMPACT_ATOMS: atom_id res chain seq x y z
N MET A 1 -53.31 17.47 -41.79
CA MET A 1 -53.66 18.00 -40.45
C MET A 1 -52.37 18.42 -39.75
N LYS A 2 -52.16 19.72 -39.51
CA LYS A 2 -51.00 20.21 -38.75
C LYS A 2 -51.36 20.23 -37.27
N THR A 3 -50.77 19.36 -36.46
CA THR A 3 -50.94 19.36 -35.01
C THR A 3 -50.14 20.51 -34.41
N GLN A 4 -50.83 21.49 -33.83
CA GLN A 4 -50.20 22.60 -33.11
C GLN A 4 -49.71 22.13 -31.74
N PRO A 5 -48.45 22.37 -31.36
CA PRO A 5 -47.93 21.99 -30.05
C PRO A 5 -48.67 22.75 -28.94
N ASN A 6 -49.35 22.00 -28.08
CA ASN A 6 -50.10 22.54 -26.95
C ASN A 6 -49.13 22.93 -25.81
N ARG A 7 -49.24 24.16 -25.28
CA ARG A 7 -48.50 24.63 -24.08
C ARG A 7 -48.54 23.65 -22.90
N ARG A 8 -49.65 22.94 -22.71
CA ARG A 8 -49.82 21.90 -21.68
C ARG A 8 -48.98 20.64 -21.95
N HIS A 9 -48.72 20.31 -23.22
CA HIS A 9 -47.78 19.24 -23.59
C HIS A 9 -46.33 19.70 -23.39
N PHE A 10 -46.00 20.95 -23.76
CA PHE A 10 -44.67 21.52 -23.55
C PHE A 10 -44.29 21.60 -22.06
N LEU A 11 -45.22 22.02 -21.19
CA LEU A 11 -44.98 22.11 -19.75
C LEU A 11 -44.94 20.74 -19.05
N ARG A 12 -45.64 19.73 -19.57
CA ARG A 12 -45.55 18.34 -19.08
C ARG A 12 -44.22 17.67 -19.44
N SER A 13 -43.58 18.04 -20.55
CA SER A 13 -42.25 17.55 -20.90
C SER A 13 -41.13 18.30 -20.18
N THR A 14 -41.33 19.55 -19.75
CA THR A 14 -40.31 20.29 -19.00
C THR A 14 -40.13 19.76 -17.58
N SER A 15 -41.18 19.26 -16.93
CA SER A 15 -41.08 18.63 -15.62
C SER A 15 -40.37 17.26 -15.65
N ALA A 16 -40.41 16.55 -16.78
CA ALA A 16 -39.58 15.35 -16.98
C ALA A 16 -38.08 15.69 -17.06
N LEU A 17 -37.70 16.89 -17.52
CA LEU A 17 -36.31 17.35 -17.53
C LEU A 17 -35.80 17.79 -16.14
N ILE A 18 -36.70 18.26 -15.26
CA ILE A 18 -36.37 18.61 -13.87
C ILE A 18 -36.38 17.36 -12.97
N ALA A 19 -37.18 16.35 -13.34
CA ALA A 19 -37.22 15.03 -12.69
C ALA A 19 -36.37 13.96 -13.40
N LEU A 20 -35.38 14.37 -14.21
CA LEU A 20 -34.25 13.54 -14.62
C LEU A 20 -33.05 13.90 -13.70
N PRO A 21 -33.05 13.53 -12.40
CA PRO A 21 -31.81 13.50 -11.66
C PRO A 21 -30.84 12.60 -12.42
N ALA A 22 -29.79 13.24 -12.92
CA ALA A 22 -28.49 12.69 -13.23
C ALA A 22 -28.45 11.19 -13.60
N LEU A 23 -28.41 10.92 -14.89
CA LEU A 23 -27.74 9.72 -15.41
C LEU A 23 -26.33 9.65 -14.78
N GLU A 24 -26.16 8.80 -13.77
CA GLU A 24 -24.85 8.50 -13.17
C GLU A 24 -23.84 8.01 -14.23
N SER A 25 -24.33 7.46 -15.34
CA SER A 25 -23.54 7.01 -16.49
C SER A 25 -22.86 8.12 -17.29
N LEU A 26 -23.25 9.40 -17.10
CA LEU A 26 -22.67 10.55 -17.80
C LEU A 26 -21.68 11.36 -16.95
N GLY A 27 -21.34 10.89 -15.74
CA GLY A 27 -20.26 11.50 -14.96
C GLY A 27 -20.55 12.95 -14.56
N PHE A 28 -21.72 13.21 -13.99
CA PHE A 28 -22.07 14.52 -13.44
C PHE A 28 -21.10 14.84 -12.28
N ARG A 29 -20.11 15.70 -12.55
CA ARG A 29 -19.25 16.25 -11.50
C ARG A 29 -20.09 17.22 -10.68
N ALA A 30 -20.34 16.86 -9.42
CA ALA A 30 -20.96 17.76 -8.46
C ALA A 30 -20.17 19.08 -8.41
N PHE A 31 -20.82 20.19 -8.74
CA PHE A 31 -20.24 21.55 -8.72
C PHE A 31 -20.01 22.10 -7.30
N ALA A 32 -20.15 21.25 -6.28
CA ALA A 32 -19.81 21.54 -4.89
C ALA A 32 -18.70 20.60 -4.37
N ALA A 33 -17.76 20.22 -5.23
CA ALA A 33 -16.56 19.55 -4.77
C ALA A 33 -15.76 20.55 -3.90
N THR A 34 -15.82 20.36 -2.59
CA THR A 34 -14.79 20.85 -1.66
C THR A 34 -13.42 20.66 -2.31
N LYS A 35 -12.59 21.70 -2.27
CA LYS A 35 -11.21 21.68 -2.78
C LYS A 35 -10.60 20.31 -2.47
N PRO A 36 -10.07 19.57 -3.46
CA PRO A 36 -9.52 18.25 -3.19
C PRO A 36 -8.52 18.40 -2.05
N ALA A 37 -8.74 17.70 -0.93
CA ALA A 37 -7.77 17.67 0.14
C ALA A 37 -6.42 17.30 -0.47
N ALA A 38 -5.36 17.99 -0.05
CA ALA A 38 -4.03 17.66 -0.53
C ALA A 38 -3.80 16.16 -0.32
N ALA A 39 -3.27 15.46 -1.34
CA ALA A 39 -3.06 14.03 -1.23
C ALA A 39 -2.21 13.74 0.02
N PRO A 40 -2.60 12.76 0.86
CA PRO A 40 -1.90 12.51 2.11
C PRO A 40 -0.46 12.09 1.82
N LYS A 41 0.48 12.65 2.58
CA LYS A 41 1.89 12.27 2.52
C LYS A 41 2.03 10.84 3.04
N ARG A 42 2.86 10.04 2.36
CA ARG A 42 3.10 8.64 2.71
C ARG A 42 4.59 8.43 2.95
N MET A 43 4.91 7.60 3.92
CA MET A 43 6.27 7.20 4.28
C MET A 43 6.32 5.68 4.32
N VAL A 44 7.41 5.10 3.81
CA VAL A 44 7.60 3.65 3.77
C VAL A 44 8.99 3.35 4.32
N PHE A 45 9.05 2.41 5.26
CA PHE A 45 10.29 1.86 5.76
C PHE A 45 10.44 0.44 5.23
N LEU A 46 11.58 0.16 4.61
CA LEU A 46 11.93 -1.14 4.05
C LEU A 46 13.25 -1.57 4.67
N ASN A 47 13.31 -2.83 5.09
CA ASN A 47 14.53 -3.42 5.62
C ASN A 47 14.86 -4.70 4.85
N PHE A 48 16.15 -4.90 4.60
CA PHE A 48 16.70 -6.14 4.09
C PHE A 48 17.27 -6.90 5.29
N GLY A 49 16.57 -7.92 5.79
CA GLY A 49 16.88 -8.51 7.10
C GLY A 49 18.31 -9.05 7.22
N TRP A 50 18.75 -9.86 6.25
CA TRP A 50 20.15 -10.31 6.15
C TRP A 50 21.11 -9.27 5.54
N GLY A 51 20.62 -8.07 5.29
CA GLY A 51 21.36 -7.02 4.61
C GLY A 51 21.39 -7.20 3.10
N VAL A 52 22.42 -6.62 2.50
CA VAL A 52 22.62 -6.46 1.07
C VAL A 52 24.05 -6.86 0.74
N THR A 53 24.31 -7.25 -0.51
CA THR A 53 25.67 -7.55 -0.99
C THR A 53 26.51 -6.26 -0.98
N ASN A 54 27.45 -6.17 -0.04
CA ASN A 54 28.20 -4.93 0.23
C ASN A 54 28.96 -4.43 -1.01
N GLU A 55 29.54 -5.36 -1.77
CA GLU A 55 30.37 -5.09 -2.95
C GLU A 55 29.59 -4.43 -4.09
N THR A 56 28.26 -4.58 -4.12
CA THR A 56 27.41 -4.11 -5.22
C THR A 56 26.32 -3.14 -4.78
N TRP A 57 26.13 -2.90 -3.49
CA TRP A 57 25.03 -2.08 -2.99
C TRP A 57 25.37 -0.61 -2.83
N PHE A 58 26.60 -0.29 -2.41
CA PHE A 58 26.97 1.05 -2.01
C PHE A 58 27.77 1.80 -3.09
N PRO A 59 27.47 3.09 -3.35
CA PRO A 59 28.29 3.93 -4.23
C PRO A 59 29.63 4.29 -3.57
N ASP A 60 30.61 4.73 -4.36
CA ASP A 60 31.90 5.20 -3.83
C ASP A 60 31.69 6.36 -2.86
N VAL A 61 32.18 6.19 -1.62
CA VAL A 61 32.10 7.19 -0.55
C VAL A 61 32.79 8.52 -0.89
N LYS A 62 33.67 8.55 -1.89
CA LYS A 62 34.31 9.77 -2.39
C LYS A 62 33.41 10.60 -3.31
N GLN A 63 32.36 10.00 -3.86
CA GLN A 63 31.39 10.67 -4.73
C GLN A 63 30.21 11.17 -3.89
N THR A 64 30.14 12.49 -3.68
CA THR A 64 29.13 13.13 -2.82
C THR A 64 28.31 14.15 -3.60
N GLY A 65 27.13 14.50 -3.09
CA GLY A 65 26.23 15.46 -3.72
C GLY A 65 25.29 14.81 -4.75
N ALA A 66 24.87 15.59 -5.75
CA ALA A 66 23.87 15.17 -6.73
C ALA A 66 24.42 14.26 -7.85
N THR A 67 25.75 14.12 -7.95
CA THR A 67 26.43 13.36 -9.01
C THR A 67 27.23 12.23 -8.38
N TRP A 68 26.85 11.00 -8.69
CA TRP A 68 27.45 9.77 -8.19
C TRP A 68 27.11 8.63 -9.14
N ASP A 69 27.92 7.58 -9.15
CA ASP A 69 27.71 6.42 -9.99
C ASP A 69 26.81 5.40 -9.28
N LEU A 70 25.76 4.95 -9.99
CA LEU A 70 24.82 3.98 -9.45
C LEU A 70 25.50 2.60 -9.38
N PRO A 71 25.60 1.99 -8.18
CA PRO A 71 26.26 0.70 -8.03
C PRO A 71 25.38 -0.42 -8.62
N GLU A 72 25.99 -1.57 -8.88
CA GLU A 72 25.36 -2.66 -9.62
C GLU A 72 24.03 -3.14 -9.02
N GLY A 73 23.97 -3.32 -7.71
CA GLY A 73 22.77 -3.75 -6.98
C GLY A 73 21.62 -2.75 -7.07
N LEU A 74 21.89 -1.49 -7.41
CA LEU A 74 20.89 -0.44 -7.57
C LEU A 74 20.57 -0.12 -9.04
N LYS A 75 21.21 -0.76 -10.02
CA LYS A 75 20.94 -0.57 -11.47
C LYS A 75 19.45 -0.61 -11.84
N PRO A 76 18.59 -1.49 -11.26
CA PRO A 76 17.16 -1.50 -11.56
C PRO A 76 16.44 -0.17 -11.23
N LEU A 77 17.03 0.66 -10.37
CA LEU A 77 16.49 1.96 -9.95
C LEU A 77 17.07 3.14 -10.74
N ALA A 78 17.83 2.90 -11.82
CA ALA A 78 18.49 3.98 -12.59
C ALA A 78 17.55 5.10 -13.02
N ARG A 79 16.31 4.77 -13.42
CA ARG A 79 15.29 5.76 -13.79
C ARG A 79 14.88 6.72 -12.65
N HIS A 80 15.20 6.36 -11.41
CA HIS A 80 14.89 7.11 -10.19
C HIS A 80 16.14 7.69 -9.52
N GLN A 81 17.33 7.62 -10.12
CA GLN A 81 18.58 8.01 -9.46
C GLN A 81 18.55 9.44 -8.88
N LYS A 82 17.92 10.39 -9.60
CA LYS A 82 17.73 11.78 -9.15
C LYS A 82 16.81 11.92 -7.92
N ASP A 83 16.01 10.90 -7.63
CA ASP A 83 15.07 10.83 -6.50
C ASP A 83 15.67 10.03 -5.33
N LEU A 84 16.90 9.52 -5.46
CA LEU A 84 17.58 8.73 -4.44
C LEU A 84 18.62 9.56 -3.69
N THR A 85 18.70 9.32 -2.39
CA THR A 85 19.81 9.76 -1.54
C THR A 85 20.28 8.56 -0.75
N ILE A 86 21.57 8.25 -0.86
CA ILE A 86 22.18 7.12 -0.15
C ILE A 86 23.02 7.70 0.98
N VAL A 87 22.65 7.34 2.21
CA VAL A 87 23.40 7.69 3.41
C VAL A 87 24.17 6.46 3.87
N GLN A 88 25.47 6.61 4.06
CA GLN A 88 26.39 5.53 4.43
C GLN A 88 27.05 5.80 5.79
N GLY A 89 27.57 4.76 6.42
CA GLY A 89 28.28 4.88 7.69
C GLY A 89 27.38 5.07 8.92
N CYS A 90 26.07 4.83 8.77
CA CYS A 90 25.13 4.86 9.89
C CYS A 90 25.12 3.52 10.64
N SER A 91 25.13 3.58 11.96
CA SER A 91 24.93 2.43 12.84
C SER A 91 24.11 2.82 14.06
N ASN A 92 23.37 1.86 14.60
CA ASN A 92 22.66 2.05 15.86
C ASN A 92 23.65 1.86 17.01
N LYS A 93 23.81 2.90 17.85
CA LYS A 93 24.79 2.95 18.95
C LYS A 93 24.77 1.72 19.88
N PHE A 94 23.58 1.16 20.12
CA PHE A 94 23.38 0.05 21.07
C PHE A 94 23.10 -1.29 20.38
N ALA A 95 23.21 -1.36 19.05
CA ALA A 95 23.08 -2.62 18.33
C ALA A 95 24.33 -3.47 18.59
N ASN A 96 24.14 -4.59 19.28
CA ASN A 96 25.20 -5.50 19.70
C ASN A 96 24.94 -6.96 19.29
N GLU A 97 23.96 -7.19 18.41
CA GLU A 97 23.55 -8.50 17.93
C GLU A 97 23.63 -8.56 16.40
N ALA A 98 24.33 -9.58 15.88
CA ALA A 98 24.60 -9.73 14.45
C ALA A 98 23.42 -10.32 13.68
N HIS A 99 22.51 -11.03 14.36
CA HIS A 99 21.41 -11.75 13.71
C HIS A 99 20.02 -11.15 13.96
N TRP A 100 19.91 -10.07 14.73
CA TRP A 100 18.64 -9.37 15.00
C TRP A 100 18.60 -8.02 14.26
N GLY A 101 19.06 -8.03 13.01
CA GLY A 101 19.46 -6.86 12.25
C GLY A 101 18.40 -5.77 12.12
N SER A 102 17.12 -6.14 12.27
CA SER A 102 15.99 -5.21 12.14
C SER A 102 15.17 -4.97 13.40
N THR A 103 15.45 -5.68 14.51
CA THR A 103 14.71 -5.54 15.78
C THR A 103 14.79 -4.14 16.36
N PHE A 104 15.95 -3.49 16.25
CA PHE A 104 16.19 -2.14 16.77
C PHE A 104 16.37 -1.10 15.67
N TRP A 105 16.20 -1.48 14.40
CA TRP A 105 16.55 -0.63 13.27
C TRP A 105 15.80 0.71 13.29
N LEU A 106 14.48 0.68 13.53
CA LEU A 106 13.64 1.89 13.59
C LEU A 106 13.58 2.55 14.96
N THR A 107 14.13 1.94 16.01
CA THR A 107 14.00 2.42 17.39
C THR A 107 15.32 2.95 17.95
N GLY A 108 16.45 2.41 17.50
CA GLY A 108 17.77 2.69 18.08
C GLY A 108 17.88 2.31 19.57
N ALA A 109 16.94 1.50 20.08
CA ALA A 109 16.81 1.26 21.51
C ALA A 109 18.01 0.49 22.07
N ASN A 110 18.33 0.77 23.34
CA ASN A 110 19.27 -0.05 24.09
C ASN A 110 18.53 -1.23 24.70
N ARG A 111 18.84 -2.46 24.25
CA ARG A 111 18.26 -3.71 24.77
C ARG A 111 18.34 -3.82 26.30
N TYR A 112 19.36 -3.22 26.91
CA TYR A 112 19.62 -3.27 28.34
C TYR A 112 19.38 -1.92 29.04
N ALA A 113 18.52 -1.06 28.49
CA ALA A 113 18.17 0.22 29.11
C ALA A 113 17.51 0.05 30.49
N GLU A 114 16.74 -1.03 30.67
CA GLU A 114 15.99 -1.31 31.89
C GLU A 114 16.72 -2.36 32.75
N PRO A 115 17.20 -2.01 33.96
CA PRO A 115 17.86 -2.94 34.86
C PRO A 115 16.98 -4.17 35.18
N GLY A 116 17.57 -5.36 35.11
CA GLY A 116 16.87 -6.62 35.40
C GLY A 116 15.98 -7.14 34.26
N GLN A 117 15.87 -6.42 33.14
CA GLN A 117 15.18 -6.92 31.94
C GLN A 117 16.18 -7.48 30.93
N SER A 118 15.85 -8.62 30.33
CA SER A 118 16.66 -9.23 29.25
C SER A 118 16.39 -8.62 27.87
N PHE A 119 15.37 -7.76 27.78
CA PHE A 119 14.96 -7.10 26.55
C PHE A 119 14.20 -5.80 26.85
N HIS A 120 14.61 -4.71 26.21
CA HIS A 120 13.92 -3.43 26.16
C HIS A 120 13.89 -2.93 24.72
N ASN A 121 12.78 -2.31 24.34
CA ASN A 121 12.66 -1.55 23.11
C ASN A 121 11.90 -0.25 23.36
N SER A 122 11.83 0.63 22.37
CA SER A 122 11.12 1.91 22.44
C SER A 122 10.30 2.13 21.18
N ILE A 123 9.60 3.27 21.11
CA ILE A 123 8.80 3.64 19.95
C ILE A 123 9.64 3.67 18.67
N SER A 124 9.11 3.12 17.59
CA SER A 124 9.78 3.14 16.29
C SER A 124 9.48 4.40 15.48
N ALA A 125 10.42 4.78 14.61
CA ALA A 125 10.32 5.97 13.77
C ALA A 125 9.05 5.98 12.88
N ASP A 126 8.59 4.81 12.41
CA ASP A 126 7.34 4.70 11.65
C ASP A 126 6.10 5.02 12.50
N GLN A 127 6.11 4.64 13.79
CA GLN A 127 5.01 4.95 14.71
C GLN A 127 5.00 6.43 15.10
N VAL A 128 6.18 7.03 15.27
CA VAL A 128 6.31 8.50 15.41
C VAL A 128 5.76 9.21 14.17
N ALA A 129 6.13 8.76 12.97
CA ALA A 129 5.63 9.34 11.73
C ALA A 129 4.12 9.16 11.56
N ALA A 130 3.58 7.99 11.90
CA ALA A 130 2.15 7.69 11.84
C ALA A 130 1.32 8.61 12.75
N ALA A 131 1.84 8.92 13.95
CA ALA A 131 1.18 9.86 14.86
C ALA A 131 1.05 11.29 14.31
N HIS A 132 1.85 11.67 13.30
CA HIS A 132 1.81 13.01 12.70
C HIS A 132 1.18 13.02 11.30
N LEU A 133 1.47 12.02 10.47
CA LEU A 133 1.04 11.95 9.07
C LEU A 133 -0.26 11.17 8.87
N GLY A 134 -0.60 10.30 9.83
CA GLY A 134 -1.71 9.35 9.73
C GLY A 134 -3.06 9.87 10.23
N GLN A 135 -3.17 11.15 10.60
CA GLN A 135 -4.37 11.72 11.22
C GLN A 135 -5.56 11.81 10.24
N ASP A 136 -5.27 11.98 8.94
CA ASP A 136 -6.29 12.16 7.90
C ASP A 136 -6.45 10.91 7.01
N THR A 137 -5.93 9.75 7.43
CA THR A 137 -5.99 8.50 6.67
C THR A 137 -6.75 7.42 7.45
N ARG A 138 -7.50 6.56 6.74
CA ARG A 138 -8.23 5.42 7.34
C ARG A 138 -7.34 4.56 8.24
N PHE A 139 -6.08 4.38 7.83
CA PHE A 139 -5.05 3.71 8.61
C PHE A 139 -3.90 4.68 8.83
N ALA A 140 -3.54 4.92 10.10
CA ALA A 140 -2.40 5.76 10.44
C ALA A 140 -1.06 5.07 10.10
N SER A 141 -1.00 3.74 10.23
CA SER A 141 0.13 2.91 9.82
C SER A 141 -0.33 1.53 9.37
N ILE A 142 0.44 0.90 8.48
CA ILE A 142 0.23 -0.49 8.04
C ILE A 142 1.58 -1.20 8.06
N GLN A 143 1.67 -2.27 8.85
CA GLN A 143 2.84 -3.12 8.94
C GLN A 143 2.67 -4.31 8.00
N LEU A 144 3.70 -4.59 7.21
CA LEU A 144 3.74 -5.70 6.27
C LEU A 144 4.91 -6.60 6.63
N ASN A 145 4.69 -7.90 6.53
CA ASN A 145 5.67 -8.94 6.82
C ASN A 145 5.80 -9.93 5.67
N SER A 146 6.90 -10.68 5.71
CA SER A 146 7.03 -11.95 4.99
C SER A 146 6.33 -13.07 5.78
N PRO A 147 5.75 -14.09 5.11
CA PRO A 147 5.23 -15.28 5.80
C PRO A 147 6.30 -16.09 6.53
N ASP A 148 7.58 -15.88 6.24
CA ASP A 148 8.71 -16.52 6.93
C ASP A 148 9.53 -15.49 7.72
N VAL A 149 8.87 -14.79 8.66
CA VAL A 149 9.55 -13.85 9.57
C VAL A 149 10.75 -14.49 10.28
N PRO A 150 10.68 -15.72 10.83
CA PRO A 150 11.78 -16.31 11.59
C PRO A 150 13.09 -16.46 10.79
N ASN A 151 13.02 -16.72 9.48
CA ASN A 151 14.22 -16.84 8.64
C ASN A 151 14.50 -15.62 7.76
N SER A 152 13.76 -14.52 7.96
CA SER A 152 13.87 -13.31 7.15
C SER A 152 15.08 -12.42 7.51
N GLY A 153 15.82 -12.75 8.58
CA GLY A 153 16.82 -11.87 9.19
C GLY A 153 16.22 -10.85 10.15
N HIS A 154 14.92 -10.94 10.44
CA HIS A 154 14.30 -10.24 11.56
C HIS A 154 14.61 -10.97 12.88
N GLY A 155 14.96 -10.21 13.92
CA GLY A 155 15.12 -10.77 15.25
C GLY A 155 13.78 -10.90 16.00
N PRO A 156 13.79 -10.97 17.34
CA PRO A 156 12.58 -11.01 18.15
C PRO A 156 11.67 -9.81 17.85
N GLY A 157 10.38 -10.07 17.65
CA GLY A 157 9.39 -9.07 17.28
C GLY A 157 8.23 -9.68 16.51
N LEU A 158 7.28 -8.84 16.13
CA LEU A 158 6.15 -9.22 15.27
C LEU A 158 6.19 -8.48 13.92
N SER A 159 7.00 -7.43 13.80
CA SER A 159 7.33 -6.69 12.56
C SER A 159 8.47 -5.71 12.88
N LEU A 160 8.82 -4.83 11.93
CA LEU A 160 9.76 -3.73 12.17
C LEU A 160 9.26 -2.67 13.17
N ALA A 161 7.96 -2.62 13.44
CA ALA A 161 7.32 -1.53 14.18
C ALA A 161 7.13 -1.86 15.67
N TRP A 162 7.30 -0.82 16.50
CA TRP A 162 7.22 -0.87 17.96
C TRP A 162 6.41 0.31 18.47
N ASP A 163 5.41 0.03 19.30
CA ASP A 163 4.51 1.06 19.84
C ASP A 163 5.20 1.99 20.86
N MET A 164 4.45 2.98 21.36
CA MET A 164 4.95 3.95 22.34
C MET A 164 5.51 3.32 23.63
N ARG A 165 5.11 2.08 23.95
CA ARG A 165 5.52 1.33 25.13
C ARG A 165 6.65 0.33 24.84
N GLY A 166 7.21 0.36 23.62
CA GLY A 166 8.22 -0.60 23.19
C GLY A 166 7.69 -2.01 23.02
N LYS A 167 6.40 -2.17 22.68
CA LYS A 167 5.80 -3.48 22.34
C LYS A 167 5.73 -3.66 20.82
N PRO A 168 5.97 -4.89 20.32
CA PRO A 168 5.99 -5.13 18.89
C PRO A 168 4.58 -4.99 18.31
N VAL A 169 4.48 -4.37 17.14
CA VAL A 169 3.23 -4.25 16.36
C VAL A 169 3.20 -5.37 15.33
N ALA A 170 2.07 -6.06 15.20
CA ALA A 170 1.93 -7.17 14.25
C ALA A 170 1.85 -6.68 12.81
N GLY A 171 2.57 -7.35 11.91
CA GLY A 171 2.50 -7.14 10.47
C GLY A 171 1.55 -8.11 9.78
N LEU A 172 1.05 -7.72 8.61
CA LEU A 172 0.27 -8.57 7.71
C LEU A 172 1.24 -9.36 6.83
N GLU A 173 1.16 -10.68 6.89
CA GLU A 173 2.09 -11.60 6.20
C GLU A 173 1.65 -11.99 4.79
N ASN A 174 0.42 -11.65 4.42
CA ASN A 174 -0.21 -12.10 3.18
C ASN A 174 -0.69 -10.90 2.35
N PRO A 175 -0.23 -10.74 1.09
CA PRO A 175 -0.69 -9.67 0.20
C PRO A 175 -2.21 -9.63 -0.01
N VAL A 176 -2.88 -10.79 -0.03
CA VAL A 176 -4.34 -10.89 -0.16
C VAL A 176 -5.01 -10.34 1.10
N GLN A 177 -4.50 -10.69 2.28
CA GLN A 177 -5.00 -10.16 3.55
C GLN A 177 -4.81 -8.64 3.63
N THR A 178 -3.65 -8.13 3.19
CA THR A 178 -3.36 -6.70 3.09
C THR A 178 -4.30 -5.98 2.15
N PHE A 179 -4.51 -6.53 0.94
CA PHE A 179 -5.46 -5.97 -0.01
C PHE A 179 -6.87 -5.87 0.61
N HIS A 180 -7.32 -6.94 1.27
CA HIS A 180 -8.61 -6.90 1.93
C HIS A 180 -8.69 -5.88 3.06
N ARG A 181 -7.65 -5.78 3.89
CA ARG A 181 -7.58 -4.78 4.96
C ARG A 181 -7.70 -3.37 4.39
N LEU A 182 -7.05 -3.10 3.27
CA LEU A 182 -7.03 -1.78 2.62
C LEU A 182 -8.34 -1.42 1.92
N PHE A 183 -8.89 -2.36 1.15
CA PHE A 183 -9.91 -2.05 0.14
C PHE A 183 -11.25 -2.70 0.39
N SER A 184 -11.38 -3.63 1.34
CA SER A 184 -12.68 -4.21 1.66
C SER A 184 -13.51 -3.28 2.55
N ASP A 185 -14.82 -3.34 2.36
CA ASP A 185 -15.79 -2.78 3.30
C ASP A 185 -15.60 -3.39 4.70
N GLU A 186 -16.17 -2.83 5.75
CA GLU A 186 -16.07 -3.47 7.09
C GLU A 186 -17.18 -4.49 7.33
N THR A 187 -18.08 -4.68 6.36
CA THR A 187 -19.34 -5.39 6.53
C THR A 187 -19.27 -6.87 6.18
N THR A 188 -18.30 -7.31 5.39
CA THR A 188 -18.22 -8.71 4.94
C THR A 188 -17.19 -9.53 5.75
N PRO A 189 -17.52 -10.72 6.27
CA PRO A 189 -16.55 -11.58 6.98
C PRO A 189 -15.37 -12.06 6.10
N LEU A 190 -14.19 -12.21 6.70
CA LEU A 190 -12.95 -12.66 6.02
C LEU A 190 -13.09 -14.04 5.35
N SER A 191 -13.80 -14.97 5.98
CA SER A 191 -14.05 -16.32 5.47
C SER A 191 -14.92 -16.32 4.22
N GLU A 192 -16.00 -15.55 4.24
CA GLU A 192 -16.93 -15.38 3.11
C GLU A 192 -16.23 -14.70 1.92
N ARG A 193 -15.28 -13.79 2.20
CA ARG A 193 -14.43 -13.17 1.16
C ARG A 193 -13.42 -14.13 0.55
N GLN A 194 -12.77 -14.98 1.36
CA GLN A 194 -11.87 -16.01 0.85
C GLN A 194 -12.61 -17.04 -0.02
N ALA A 195 -13.85 -17.37 0.34
CA ALA A 195 -14.74 -18.16 -0.50
C ALA A 195 -15.05 -17.42 -1.83
N MET A 196 -15.36 -16.12 -1.78
CA MET A 196 -15.56 -15.31 -2.99
C MET A 196 -14.32 -15.19 -3.88
N LEU A 197 -13.11 -15.11 -3.34
CA LEU A 197 -11.87 -15.10 -4.14
C LEU A 197 -11.62 -16.45 -4.84
N THR A 198 -11.89 -17.54 -4.13
CA THR A 198 -11.86 -18.90 -4.70
C THR A 198 -12.90 -19.03 -5.82
N GLN A 199 -14.09 -18.47 -5.62
CA GLN A 199 -15.11 -18.38 -6.66
C GLN A 199 -14.74 -17.42 -7.80
N LYS A 200 -14.02 -16.31 -7.57
CA LYS A 200 -13.59 -15.38 -8.63
C LYS A 200 -12.55 -15.97 -9.57
N ARG A 201 -11.68 -16.88 -9.10
CA ARG A 201 -10.89 -17.76 -9.99
C ARG A 201 -11.83 -18.51 -10.94
N SER A 202 -12.87 -19.13 -10.39
CA SER A 202 -13.91 -19.82 -11.16
C SER A 202 -14.75 -18.90 -12.05
N VAL A 203 -14.93 -17.62 -11.72
CA VAL A 203 -15.68 -16.65 -12.57
C VAL A 203 -14.84 -16.17 -13.74
N LEU A 204 -13.53 -15.92 -13.56
CA LEU A 204 -12.63 -15.65 -14.70
C LEU A 204 -12.56 -16.85 -15.64
N ASP A 205 -12.50 -18.07 -15.08
CA ASP A 205 -12.55 -19.30 -15.87
C ASP A 205 -13.90 -19.50 -16.55
N ALA A 206 -15.01 -19.14 -15.90
CA ALA A 206 -16.35 -19.19 -16.48
C ALA A 206 -16.55 -18.12 -17.57
N VAL A 207 -16.04 -16.90 -17.38
CA VAL A 207 -16.06 -15.83 -18.39
C VAL A 207 -15.16 -16.18 -19.57
N LEU A 208 -14.02 -16.84 -19.35
CA LEU A 208 -13.17 -17.37 -20.42
C LEU A 208 -13.83 -18.52 -21.17
N ALA A 209 -14.57 -19.39 -20.47
CA ALA A 209 -15.35 -20.46 -21.08
C ALA A 209 -16.53 -19.91 -21.90
N ASP A 210 -17.23 -18.88 -21.41
CA ASP A 210 -18.32 -18.19 -22.10
C ASP A 210 -17.81 -17.37 -23.28
N ALA A 211 -16.66 -16.69 -23.15
CA ALA A 211 -15.98 -16.02 -24.27
C ALA A 211 -15.56 -17.02 -25.35
N GLY A 212 -15.11 -18.22 -24.96
CA GLY A 212 -14.86 -19.34 -25.87
C GLY A 212 -16.11 -19.88 -26.54
N HIS A 213 -17.26 -19.84 -25.86
CA HIS A 213 -18.56 -20.24 -26.43
C HIS A 213 -19.09 -19.22 -27.43
N LEU A 214 -19.00 -17.93 -27.11
CA LEU A 214 -19.34 -16.82 -28.01
C LEU A 214 -18.50 -16.86 -29.29
N LYS A 215 -17.20 -17.17 -29.17
CA LYS A 215 -16.30 -17.32 -30.33
C LYS A 215 -16.69 -18.47 -31.26
N ARG A 216 -17.41 -19.50 -30.78
CA ARG A 216 -17.94 -20.59 -31.60
C ARG A 216 -19.26 -20.24 -32.31
N GLY A 217 -19.94 -19.16 -31.89
CA GLY A 217 -21.18 -18.67 -32.48
C GLY A 217 -21.00 -17.51 -33.45
N LEU A 218 -19.79 -16.97 -33.63
CA LEU A 218 -19.52 -15.89 -34.58
C LEU A 218 -19.36 -16.47 -35.99
N THR A 219 -20.05 -15.86 -36.96
CA THR A 219 -19.92 -16.19 -38.38
C THR A 219 -18.62 -15.58 -38.94
N LYS A 220 -18.13 -16.09 -40.08
CA LYS A 220 -16.83 -15.73 -40.70
C LYS A 220 -16.60 -14.22 -40.96
N THR A 221 -17.61 -13.38 -40.80
CA THR A 221 -17.52 -11.92 -40.94
C THR A 221 -17.25 -11.16 -39.64
N ASP A 222 -17.34 -11.82 -38.47
CA ASP A 222 -17.13 -11.20 -37.15
C ASP A 222 -15.94 -11.79 -36.35
N THR A 223 -15.03 -12.51 -37.01
CA THR A 223 -13.75 -12.98 -36.44
C THR A 223 -12.56 -12.17 -36.90
#